data_AF-A0A449B1G7-F1
#
_entry.id   AF-A0A449B1G7-F1
#
_cell.length_a   1.000
_cell.length_b   1.000
_cell.length_c   1.000
_cell.angle_alpha   90.00
_cell.angle_beta   90.00
_cell.angle_gamma   90.00
#
_symmetry.space_group_name_H-M   'P 1'
#
loop_
_entity.id
_entity.type
_entity.pdbx_description
1 polymer ?
#
loop_
_entity_poly.entity_id
_entity_poly.type
_entity_poly.pdbx_seq_one_letter_code
_entity_poly.pdbx_strand_id
1 'polypeptide(L)'
;MLKERLELAKQLLSEQGVIFISIDDNEQGYLKVLMDEIFGENNFIVNFIWEKNYASKNNNKFVSVNHDYILCYAKNKNILGKFNRLERTQKNNKLYMHDDNDGRGLYKKSDLTKKSKNKYDIKWDSKIYKCPQDSGWLYPEKKMYQLIKDNRISLPEDQNKRPALKKYLNEVSDVISLSILPYQLVGHTQEAVDKLKEVIGNNNFDTPKSVRLIKYLIKLATKNNLKVLDFYAGSGTTAQAVLELNKDENSNISYTLVTNNENNIAYDITYERIYRINYGKGFNKIDDFKWIKNNKPFYSNLNVFEIKYKNIAINSNEKLEDLLSEVNQMLQDFRVASFNISSDEILSKLRSLKAIDQ
;
A
#
# COMPACT_ATOMS: atom_id res chain seq x y z
N MET A 1 -17.92 16.15 -8.26
CA MET A 1 -16.50 16.22 -8.66
C MET A 1 -15.74 14.89 -8.48
N LEU A 2 -15.77 14.25 -7.29
CA LEU A 2 -15.00 13.02 -7.06
C LEU A 2 -15.65 11.76 -7.68
N LYS A 3 -16.98 11.69 -7.75
CA LYS A 3 -17.75 10.56 -8.31
C LYS A 3 -17.26 10.11 -9.68
N GLU A 4 -17.23 11.02 -10.66
CA GLU A 4 -16.78 10.74 -12.04
C GLU A 4 -15.36 10.16 -12.09
N ARG A 5 -14.45 10.69 -11.26
CA ARG A 5 -13.06 10.19 -11.18
C ARG A 5 -13.00 8.77 -10.65
N LEU A 6 -13.78 8.47 -9.61
CA LEU A 6 -13.85 7.14 -9.01
C LEU A 6 -14.52 6.11 -9.93
N GLU A 7 -15.54 6.52 -10.68
CA GLU A 7 -16.18 5.68 -11.71
C GLU A 7 -15.17 5.31 -12.81
N LEU A 8 -14.40 6.27 -13.31
CA LEU A 8 -13.33 6.02 -14.28
C LEU A 8 -12.23 5.14 -13.67
N ALA A 9 -11.82 5.38 -12.43
CA ALA A 9 -10.82 4.56 -11.75
C ALA A 9 -11.30 3.08 -11.63
N LYS A 10 -12.58 2.85 -11.32
CA LYS A 10 -13.17 1.50 -11.30
C LYS A 10 -13.13 0.83 -12.68
N GLN A 11 -13.33 1.58 -13.76
CA GLN A 11 -13.22 1.04 -15.13
C GLN A 11 -11.78 0.58 -15.43
N LEU A 12 -10.78 1.37 -15.02
CA LEU A 12 -9.36 1.08 -15.25
C LEU A 12 -8.81 -0.08 -14.40
N LEU A 13 -9.38 -0.34 -13.22
CA LEU A 13 -8.96 -1.45 -12.37
C LEU A 13 -9.17 -2.81 -13.06
N SER A 14 -8.20 -3.71 -12.92
CA SER A 14 -8.44 -5.12 -13.25
C SER A 14 -9.52 -5.72 -12.34
N GLU A 15 -10.13 -6.83 -12.75
CA GLU A 15 -11.14 -7.51 -11.93
C GLU A 15 -10.62 -7.93 -10.55
N GLN A 16 -9.32 -8.23 -10.42
CA GLN A 16 -8.66 -8.50 -9.14
C GLN A 16 -7.92 -7.27 -8.57
N GLY A 17 -8.23 -6.08 -9.08
CA GLY A 17 -7.64 -4.82 -8.67
C GLY A 17 -8.23 -4.30 -7.37
N VAL A 18 -7.44 -3.52 -6.65
CA VAL A 18 -7.86 -2.81 -5.43
C VAL A 18 -7.54 -1.33 -5.55
N ILE A 19 -8.32 -0.50 -4.87
CA ILE A 19 -8.09 0.93 -4.71
C ILE A 19 -7.90 1.24 -3.23
N PHE A 20 -6.93 2.11 -2.93
CA PHE A 20 -6.68 2.65 -1.61
C PHE A 20 -6.88 4.16 -1.68
N ILE A 21 -7.67 4.74 -0.76
CA ILE A 21 -7.93 6.18 -0.72
C ILE A 21 -7.65 6.70 0.68
N SER A 22 -6.62 7.54 0.81
CA SER A 22 -6.33 8.26 2.05
C SER A 22 -7.34 9.39 2.24
N ILE A 23 -7.90 9.52 3.44
CA ILE A 23 -8.86 10.57 3.78
C ILE A 23 -8.78 10.90 5.28
N ASP A 24 -9.04 12.15 5.64
CA ASP A 24 -9.15 12.56 7.05
C ASP A 24 -10.60 12.44 7.55
N ASP A 25 -10.86 12.86 8.78
CA ASP A 25 -12.18 12.80 9.40
C ASP A 25 -13.25 13.64 8.69
N ASN A 26 -12.87 14.69 7.95
CA ASN A 26 -13.82 15.67 7.42
C ASN A 26 -14.79 15.03 6.42
N GLU A 27 -14.27 14.14 5.58
CA GLU A 27 -15.01 13.56 4.44
C GLU A 27 -15.06 12.04 4.44
N GLN A 28 -14.44 11.35 5.41
CA GLN A 28 -14.36 9.87 5.39
C GLN A 28 -15.75 9.20 5.33
N GLY A 29 -16.73 9.75 6.06
CA GLY A 29 -18.07 9.18 6.12
C GLY A 29 -18.80 9.29 4.78
N TYR A 30 -18.75 10.47 4.17
CA TYR A 30 -19.34 10.72 2.86
C TYR A 30 -18.63 9.93 1.75
N LEU A 31 -17.30 9.87 1.80
CA LEU A 31 -16.51 9.09 0.87
C LEU A 31 -16.83 7.60 0.97
N LYS A 32 -17.01 7.04 2.17
CA LYS A 32 -17.40 5.64 2.35
C LYS A 32 -18.73 5.33 1.65
N VAL A 33 -19.74 6.18 1.83
CA VAL A 33 -21.05 6.04 1.18
C VAL A 33 -20.91 6.11 -0.35
N LEU A 34 -20.15 7.08 -0.87
CA LEU A 34 -19.90 7.19 -2.31
C LEU A 34 -19.17 5.96 -2.87
N MET A 35 -18.21 5.43 -2.13
CA MET A 35 -17.50 4.21 -2.51
C MET A 35 -18.40 2.98 -2.49
N ASP A 36 -19.35 2.88 -1.55
CA ASP A 36 -20.36 1.82 -1.53
C ASP A 36 -21.28 1.88 -2.74
N GLU A 37 -21.69 3.08 -3.18
CA GLU A 37 -22.47 3.29 -4.40
C GLU A 37 -21.68 2.85 -5.65
N ILE A 38 -20.42 3.29 -5.77
CA ILE A 38 -19.62 3.06 -6.98
C ILE A 38 -19.08 1.63 -7.04
N PHE A 39 -18.52 1.10 -5.96
CA PHE A 39 -17.88 -0.22 -5.93
C PHE A 39 -18.80 -1.34 -5.45
N GLY A 40 -19.90 -1.01 -4.76
CA GLY A 40 -20.75 -1.96 -4.05
C GLY A 40 -20.21 -2.26 -2.66
N GLU A 41 -21.08 -2.22 -1.65
CA GLU A 41 -20.72 -2.45 -0.24
C GLU A 41 -20.01 -3.80 -0.02
N ASN A 42 -20.44 -4.85 -0.73
CA ASN A 42 -19.83 -6.19 -0.64
C ASN A 42 -18.36 -6.22 -1.07
N ASN A 43 -17.90 -5.22 -1.83
CA ASN A 43 -16.52 -5.11 -2.29
C ASN A 43 -15.61 -4.31 -1.34
N PHE A 44 -16.15 -3.78 -0.24
CA PHE A 44 -15.36 -3.19 0.84
C PHE A 44 -14.42 -4.23 1.46
N ILE A 45 -13.15 -3.87 1.63
CA ILE A 45 -12.14 -4.75 2.24
C ILE A 45 -11.89 -4.34 3.68
N VAL A 46 -11.46 -3.10 3.90
CA VAL A 46 -11.08 -2.59 5.22
C VAL A 46 -10.96 -1.07 5.18
N ASN A 47 -11.14 -0.43 6.34
CA ASN A 47 -10.73 0.95 6.59
C ASN A 47 -9.49 0.91 7.49
N PHE A 48 -8.30 1.20 6.93
CA PHE A 48 -7.10 1.28 7.74
C PHE A 48 -7.05 2.59 8.52
N ILE A 49 -6.47 2.54 9.71
CA ILE A 49 -6.16 3.71 10.53
C ILE A 49 -4.65 3.90 10.47
N TRP A 50 -4.19 4.94 9.78
CA TRP A 50 -2.78 5.30 9.70
C TRP A 50 -2.44 6.33 10.76
N GLU A 51 -1.54 5.98 11.67
CA GLU A 51 -0.98 6.92 12.65
C GLU A 51 -0.01 7.89 11.94
N LYS A 52 -0.50 9.08 11.60
CA LYS A 52 0.23 10.07 10.78
C LYS A 52 1.11 11.02 11.60
N ASN A 53 0.90 11.09 12.91
CA ASN A 53 1.67 11.92 13.83
C ASN A 53 2.35 11.03 14.88
N TYR A 54 3.65 11.22 15.09
CA TYR A 54 4.39 10.46 16.12
C TYR A 54 4.22 11.02 17.54
N ALA A 55 3.84 12.29 17.65
CA ALA A 55 3.67 13.00 18.92
C ALA A 55 2.30 13.68 18.97
N SER A 56 1.69 13.64 20.14
CA SER A 56 0.44 14.35 20.42
C SER A 56 0.66 15.86 20.33
N LYS A 57 -0.26 16.56 19.67
CA LYS A 57 -0.35 18.02 19.73
C LYS A 57 -1.09 18.40 21.01
N ASN A 58 -0.41 19.11 21.91
CA ASN A 58 -0.94 19.51 23.22
C ASN A 58 -1.90 20.71 23.15
N ASN A 59 -2.00 21.38 22.00
CA ASN A 59 -2.81 22.60 21.82
C ASN A 59 -4.24 22.32 21.31
N ASN A 60 -4.75 21.09 21.47
CA ASN A 60 -6.10 20.74 21.03
C ASN A 60 -7.11 20.90 22.19
N LYS A 61 -8.23 21.58 21.93
CA LYS A 61 -9.30 21.81 22.92
C LYS A 61 -9.95 20.52 23.43
N PHE A 62 -10.07 19.51 22.57
CA PHE A 62 -10.78 18.26 22.88
C PHE A 62 -9.82 17.07 22.87
N VAL A 63 -9.49 16.54 21.69
CA VAL A 63 -8.64 15.36 21.52
C VAL A 63 -7.59 15.64 20.45
N SER A 64 -6.39 15.10 20.63
CA SER A 64 -5.34 15.17 19.64
C SER A 64 -5.54 14.12 18.54
N VAL A 65 -6.01 14.56 17.37
CA VAL A 65 -6.19 13.68 16.21
C VAL A 65 -4.82 13.37 15.59
N ASN A 66 -4.42 12.11 15.69
CA ASN A 66 -3.09 11.63 15.30
C ASN A 66 -3.13 10.64 14.13
N HIS A 67 -4.30 10.40 13.55
CA HIS A 67 -4.48 9.45 12.47
C HIS A 67 -5.20 10.04 11.26
N ASP A 68 -5.10 9.32 10.16
CA ASP A 68 -5.96 9.42 8.98
C ASP A 68 -6.52 8.03 8.65
N TYR A 69 -7.51 7.98 7.77
CA TYR A 69 -8.13 6.78 7.27
C TYR A 69 -7.60 6.41 5.89
N ILE A 70 -7.60 5.11 5.58
CA ILE A 70 -7.34 4.61 4.23
C ILE A 70 -8.40 3.58 3.88
N LEU A 71 -9.37 3.99 3.07
CA LEU A 71 -10.40 3.10 2.57
C LEU A 71 -9.82 2.17 1.51
N CYS A 72 -10.09 0.87 1.65
CA CYS A 72 -9.68 -0.15 0.68
C CYS A 72 -10.91 -0.86 0.12
N TYR A 73 -11.03 -0.83 -1.22
CA TYR A 73 -12.05 -1.56 -1.97
C TYR A 73 -11.42 -2.43 -3.04
N ALA A 74 -12.03 -3.58 -3.28
CA ALA A 74 -11.75 -4.39 -4.47
C ALA A 74 -12.67 -3.97 -5.62
N LYS A 75 -12.25 -4.20 -6.87
CA LYS A 75 -13.20 -4.18 -7.98
C LYS A 75 -14.21 -5.32 -7.87
N ASN A 76 -13.70 -6.53 -7.58
CA ASN A 76 -14.50 -7.72 -7.31
C ASN A 76 -13.85 -8.57 -6.22
N LYS A 77 -14.40 -8.52 -5.00
CA LYS A 77 -13.85 -9.20 -3.82
C LYS A 77 -13.93 -10.72 -3.93
N ASN A 78 -14.89 -11.27 -4.67
CA ASN A 78 -15.09 -12.72 -4.78
C ASN A 78 -13.97 -13.43 -5.56
N ILE A 79 -13.31 -12.70 -6.47
CA ILE A 79 -12.21 -13.24 -7.28
C ILE A 79 -10.83 -12.71 -6.82
N LEU A 80 -10.81 -11.73 -5.93
CA LEU A 80 -9.59 -11.18 -5.38
C LEU A 80 -8.89 -12.26 -4.53
N GLY A 81 -7.68 -12.63 -4.93
CA GLY A 81 -6.80 -13.47 -4.11
C GLY A 81 -6.46 -12.83 -2.76
N LYS A 82 -5.94 -13.63 -1.83
CA LYS A 82 -5.51 -13.13 -0.52
C LYS A 82 -4.43 -12.06 -0.69
N PHE A 83 -4.48 -11.02 0.15
CA PHE A 83 -3.35 -10.11 0.30
C PHE A 83 -2.10 -10.85 0.75
N ASN A 84 -0.96 -10.33 0.32
CA ASN A 84 0.31 -10.89 0.70
C ASN A 84 0.52 -10.77 2.20
N ARG A 85 1.22 -11.76 2.74
CA ARG A 85 1.80 -11.64 4.07
C ARG A 85 3.01 -10.74 3.98
N LEU A 86 3.27 -10.03 5.08
CA LEU A 86 4.36 -9.08 5.19
C LEU A 86 5.43 -9.64 6.12
N GLU A 87 6.67 -9.31 5.79
CA GLU A 87 7.83 -9.72 6.57
C GLU A 87 7.66 -9.42 8.06
N ARG A 88 8.15 -10.34 8.88
CA ARG A 88 8.11 -10.21 10.33
C ARG A 88 9.06 -9.10 10.79
N THR A 89 8.54 -8.17 11.59
CA THR A 89 9.36 -7.15 12.24
C THR A 89 10.11 -7.70 13.46
N GLN A 90 11.15 -7.00 13.92
CA GLN A 90 11.81 -7.31 15.20
C GLN A 90 10.80 -7.39 16.35
N LYS A 91 9.80 -6.50 16.40
CA LYS A 91 8.72 -6.53 17.39
C LYS A 91 7.94 -7.86 17.35
N ASN A 92 7.69 -8.40 16.16
CA ASN A 92 7.02 -9.70 16.02
C ASN A 92 7.90 -10.86 16.50
N ASN A 93 9.23 -10.71 16.42
CA ASN A 93 10.19 -11.76 16.75
C ASN A 93 10.65 -11.71 18.22
N LYS A 94 10.51 -10.57 18.92
CA LYS A 94 10.82 -10.41 20.36
C LYS A 94 10.14 -11.42 21.29
N LEU A 95 9.03 -12.03 20.86
CA LEU A 95 8.32 -13.04 21.64
C LEU A 95 9.01 -14.42 21.63
N TYR A 96 9.92 -14.67 20.68
CA TYR A 96 10.64 -15.93 20.53
C TYR A 96 11.97 -15.82 21.29
N MET A 97 11.95 -16.20 22.56
CA MET A 97 13.02 -15.94 23.53
C MET A 97 13.56 -17.22 24.19
N HIS A 98 13.00 -18.37 23.87
CA HIS A 98 13.42 -19.65 24.43
C HIS A 98 14.16 -20.46 23.38
N ASP A 99 15.24 -21.12 23.76
CA ASP A 99 15.93 -22.10 22.94
C ASP A 99 16.21 -23.32 23.81
N ASP A 100 15.86 -24.51 23.30
CA ASP A 100 16.18 -25.76 23.96
C ASP A 100 17.54 -26.31 23.48
N ASN A 101 18.20 -25.61 22.55
CA ASN A 101 19.42 -26.02 21.86
C ASN A 101 19.25 -27.36 21.12
N ASP A 102 18.03 -27.64 20.63
CA ASP A 102 17.67 -28.88 19.90
C ASP A 102 17.86 -28.76 18.38
N GLY A 103 18.50 -27.68 17.91
CA GLY A 103 18.72 -27.38 16.49
C GLY A 103 17.53 -26.75 15.77
N ARG A 104 16.36 -26.59 16.42
CA ARG A 104 15.17 -25.94 15.83
C ARG A 104 15.14 -24.43 16.08
N GLY A 105 15.98 -23.94 16.98
CA GLY A 105 16.19 -22.51 17.27
C GLY A 105 15.10 -21.90 18.16
N LEU A 106 15.03 -20.56 18.14
CA LEU A 106 14.19 -19.80 19.06
C LEU A 106 12.70 -20.13 18.91
N TYR A 107 12.03 -20.35 20.03
CA TYR A 107 10.58 -20.55 20.11
C TYR A 107 9.92 -19.63 21.14
N LYS A 108 8.60 -19.51 21.01
CA LYS A 108 7.74 -18.94 22.05
C LYS A 108 6.77 -19.97 22.58
N LYS A 109 6.38 -19.81 23.84
CA LYS A 109 5.29 -20.60 24.44
C LYS A 109 3.95 -20.05 23.95
N SER A 110 3.09 -20.94 23.47
CA SER A 110 1.75 -20.64 22.97
C SER A 110 0.72 -21.46 23.73
N ASP A 111 -0.50 -20.94 23.82
CA ASP A 111 -1.60 -21.66 24.46
C ASP A 111 -1.80 -23.04 23.84
N LEU A 112 -1.95 -24.03 24.72
CA LEU A 112 -2.23 -25.42 24.37
C LEU A 112 -3.72 -25.76 24.57
N THR A 113 -4.57 -24.77 24.85
CA THR A 113 -5.99 -24.96 25.20
C THR A 113 -6.90 -24.21 24.23
N LYS A 114 -8.12 -24.70 24.03
CA LYS A 114 -9.21 -24.06 23.29
C LYS A 114 -10.56 -24.62 23.75
N LYS A 115 -11.70 -24.04 23.36
CA LYS A 115 -13.00 -24.74 23.51
C LYS A 115 -12.98 -26.01 22.65
N SER A 116 -12.85 -27.18 23.26
CA SER A 116 -12.78 -28.48 22.58
C SER A 116 -13.31 -29.61 23.45
N LYS A 117 -13.64 -30.73 22.78
CA LYS A 117 -14.00 -32.00 23.42
C LYS A 117 -12.78 -32.82 23.89
N ASN A 118 -11.56 -32.33 23.67
CA ASN A 118 -10.32 -33.02 24.04
C ASN A 118 -10.07 -32.87 25.55
N LYS A 119 -10.76 -33.67 26.35
CA LYS A 119 -10.77 -33.62 27.82
C LYS A 119 -10.08 -34.85 28.38
N TYR A 120 -8.80 -34.72 28.69
CA TYR A 120 -7.97 -35.78 29.28
C TYR A 120 -6.81 -35.14 30.05
N ASP A 121 -6.29 -35.81 31.06
CA ASP A 121 -5.12 -35.33 31.79
C ASP A 121 -3.84 -35.79 31.10
N ILE A 122 -2.85 -34.91 31.01
CA ILE A 122 -1.54 -35.27 30.45
C ILE A 122 -0.71 -35.90 31.57
N LYS A 123 -0.42 -37.19 31.45
CA LYS A 123 0.48 -37.93 32.33
C LYS A 123 1.84 -38.12 31.66
N TRP A 124 2.90 -37.57 32.23
CA TRP A 124 4.26 -37.68 31.68
C TRP A 124 5.29 -37.63 32.80
N ASP A 125 6.24 -38.57 32.80
CA ASP A 125 7.35 -38.64 33.78
C ASP A 125 6.89 -38.48 35.25
N SER A 126 5.93 -39.30 35.66
CA SER A 126 5.30 -39.28 36.99
C SER A 126 4.53 -37.99 37.36
N LYS A 127 4.40 -37.01 36.46
CA LYS A 127 3.62 -35.78 36.65
C LYS A 127 2.26 -35.85 35.95
N ILE A 128 1.27 -35.16 36.50
CA ILE A 128 -0.09 -35.08 35.95
C ILE A 128 -0.49 -33.61 35.76
N TYR A 129 -0.69 -33.20 34.51
CA TYR A 129 -1.21 -31.88 34.16
C TYR A 129 -2.70 -31.99 33.85
N LYS A 130 -3.52 -31.45 34.75
CA LYS A 130 -4.97 -31.52 34.63
C LYS A 130 -5.50 -30.70 33.46
N CYS A 131 -6.47 -31.26 32.74
CA CYS A 131 -7.20 -30.50 31.73
C CYS A 131 -7.98 -29.35 32.39
N PRO A 132 -7.98 -28.13 31.84
CA PRO A 132 -8.81 -27.05 32.37
C PRO A 132 -10.31 -27.41 32.35
N GLN A 133 -11.09 -26.93 33.31
CA GLN A 133 -12.54 -27.21 33.35
C GLN A 133 -13.28 -26.48 32.22
N ASP A 134 -12.97 -25.21 31.98
CA ASP A 134 -13.69 -24.36 31.00
C ASP A 134 -13.19 -24.49 29.55
N SER A 135 -12.08 -25.21 29.33
CA SER A 135 -11.48 -25.43 28.00
C SER A 135 -10.91 -26.83 27.86
N GLY A 136 -10.65 -27.30 26.65
CA GLY A 136 -9.97 -28.58 26.41
C GLY A 136 -8.62 -28.38 25.74
N TRP A 137 -7.88 -29.45 25.54
CA TRP A 137 -6.60 -29.40 24.85
C TRP A 137 -6.76 -29.11 23.34
N LEU A 138 -5.75 -28.48 22.77
CA LEU A 138 -5.71 -28.11 21.34
C LEU A 138 -5.74 -29.35 20.43
N TYR A 139 -5.12 -30.44 20.88
CA TYR A 139 -4.93 -31.68 20.13
C TYR A 139 -5.65 -32.86 20.79
N PRO A 140 -6.05 -33.88 20.02
CA PRO A 140 -6.44 -35.18 20.58
C PRO A 140 -5.27 -35.85 21.31
N GLU A 141 -5.57 -36.71 22.27
CA GLU A 141 -4.59 -37.34 23.17
C GLU A 141 -3.42 -38.00 22.42
N LYS A 142 -3.71 -38.84 21.44
CA LYS A 142 -2.67 -39.50 20.62
C LYS A 142 -1.69 -38.51 20.00
N LYS A 143 -2.19 -37.40 19.44
CA LYS A 143 -1.35 -36.36 18.83
C LYS A 143 -0.61 -35.54 19.88
N MET A 144 -1.21 -35.29 21.04
CA MET A 144 -0.54 -34.61 22.15
C MET A 144 0.70 -35.38 22.60
N TYR A 145 0.57 -36.69 22.82
CA TYR A 145 1.70 -37.52 23.22
C TYR A 145 2.77 -37.64 22.14
N GLN A 146 2.41 -37.60 20.84
CA GLN A 146 3.39 -37.47 19.76
C GLN A 146 4.17 -36.17 19.86
N LEU A 147 3.49 -35.04 20.10
CA LEU A 147 4.14 -33.74 20.25
C LEU A 147 5.00 -33.64 21.52
N ILE A 148 4.61 -34.29 22.62
CA ILE A 148 5.42 -34.37 23.84
C ILE A 148 6.71 -35.15 23.54
N LYS A 149 6.61 -36.34 22.91
CA LYS A 149 7.77 -37.15 22.50
C LYS A 149 8.70 -36.38 21.56
N ASP A 150 8.14 -35.58 20.66
CA ASP A 150 8.88 -34.76 19.71
C ASP A 150 9.40 -33.44 20.32
N ASN A 151 9.37 -33.29 21.65
CA ASN A 151 9.79 -32.11 22.39
C ASN A 151 9.08 -30.80 21.98
N ARG A 152 7.88 -30.86 21.39
CA ARG A 152 7.11 -29.69 20.93
C ARG A 152 6.18 -29.12 22.01
N ILE A 153 6.03 -29.80 23.14
CA ILE A 153 5.26 -29.32 24.30
C ILE A 153 6.23 -28.97 25.43
N SER A 154 6.16 -27.74 25.94
CA SER A 154 6.84 -27.35 27.16
C SER A 154 5.99 -27.80 28.35
N LEU A 155 6.51 -28.76 29.11
CA LEU A 155 5.93 -29.26 30.36
C LEU A 155 6.67 -28.60 31.54
N PRO A 156 6.02 -27.73 32.33
CA PRO A 156 6.67 -27.09 33.49
C PRO A 156 7.01 -28.10 34.60
N GLU A 157 8.08 -27.85 35.35
CA GLU A 157 8.42 -28.67 36.53
C GLU A 157 7.29 -28.72 37.57
N ASP A 158 6.69 -27.56 37.84
CA ASP A 158 5.50 -27.45 38.69
C ASP A 158 4.24 -27.87 37.91
N GLN A 159 3.64 -28.98 38.34
CA GLN A 159 2.43 -29.57 37.73
C GLN A 159 1.18 -28.67 37.83
N ASN A 160 1.20 -27.63 38.67
CA ASN A 160 0.13 -26.63 38.73
C ASN A 160 0.26 -25.56 37.64
N LYS A 161 1.42 -25.45 36.98
CA LYS A 161 1.61 -24.56 35.83
C LYS A 161 1.17 -25.24 34.54
N ARG A 162 0.61 -24.44 33.63
CA ARG A 162 0.03 -24.95 32.39
C ARG A 162 1.11 -25.35 31.38
N PRO A 163 1.01 -26.56 30.78
CA PRO A 163 1.78 -26.90 29.58
C PRO A 163 1.52 -25.93 28.43
N ALA A 164 2.53 -25.73 27.60
CA ALA A 164 2.46 -24.82 26.45
C ALA A 164 2.98 -25.48 25.17
N LEU A 165 2.40 -25.09 24.03
CA LEU A 165 2.93 -25.46 22.72
C LEU A 165 4.17 -24.60 22.43
N LYS A 166 5.27 -25.23 22.02
CA LYS A 166 6.44 -24.53 21.47
C LYS A 166 6.13 -24.18 20.01
N LYS A 167 6.17 -22.89 19.68
CA LYS A 167 6.10 -22.41 18.30
C LYS A 167 7.45 -21.82 17.92
N TYR A 168 8.15 -22.50 17.02
CA TYR A 168 9.49 -22.10 16.58
C TYR A 168 9.45 -20.97 15.56
N LEU A 169 10.45 -20.09 15.61
CA LEU A 169 10.53 -18.89 14.78
C LEU A 169 10.76 -19.21 13.31
N ASN A 170 11.54 -20.25 13.02
CA ASN A 170 11.80 -20.74 11.66
C ASN A 170 10.59 -21.49 11.05
N GLU A 171 9.62 -21.90 11.86
CA GLU A 171 8.41 -22.61 11.41
C GLU A 171 7.21 -21.67 11.20
N VAL A 172 7.31 -20.39 11.60
CA VAL A 172 6.21 -19.43 11.45
C VAL A 172 6.34 -18.63 10.17
N SER A 173 5.20 -18.45 9.51
CA SER A 173 5.11 -17.58 8.35
C SER A 173 5.21 -16.10 8.72
N ASP A 174 5.36 -15.30 7.68
CA ASP A 174 5.09 -13.87 7.65
C ASP A 174 3.72 -13.51 8.21
N VAL A 175 3.57 -12.22 8.58
CA VAL A 175 2.41 -11.70 9.30
C VAL A 175 1.34 -11.18 8.33
N ILE A 176 0.08 -11.22 8.77
CA ILE A 176 -1.02 -10.56 8.08
C ILE A 176 -1.04 -9.09 8.52
N SER A 177 -1.43 -8.19 7.62
CA SER A 177 -1.63 -6.79 7.94
C SER A 177 -2.71 -6.59 9.00
N LEU A 178 -2.49 -5.62 9.89
CA LEU A 178 -3.49 -5.14 10.84
C LEU A 178 -4.19 -3.91 10.26
N SER A 179 -5.44 -3.67 10.68
CA SER A 179 -6.18 -2.47 10.26
C SER A 179 -5.61 -1.18 10.86
N ILE A 180 -4.91 -1.25 11.99
CA ILE A 180 -4.19 -0.11 12.57
C ILE A 180 -2.74 -0.19 12.10
N LEU A 181 -2.27 0.87 11.45
CA LEU A 181 -0.94 1.01 10.87
C LEU A 181 -0.11 2.01 11.71
N PRO A 182 0.72 1.52 12.65
CA PRO A 182 1.51 2.39 13.52
C PRO A 182 2.60 3.10 12.73
N TYR A 183 2.94 4.33 13.11
CA TYR A 183 3.95 5.09 12.37
C TYR A 183 5.33 4.42 12.35
N GLN A 184 5.67 3.61 13.37
CA GLN A 184 6.96 2.90 13.39
C GLN A 184 7.05 1.86 12.27
N LEU A 185 5.92 1.43 11.72
CA LEU A 185 5.84 0.47 10.61
C LEU A 185 5.78 1.18 9.25
N VAL A 186 4.90 2.18 9.12
CA VAL A 186 4.56 2.80 7.83
C VAL A 186 5.03 4.26 7.68
N GLY A 187 5.74 4.79 8.67
CA GLY A 187 6.18 6.18 8.72
C GLY A 187 5.06 7.16 9.07
N HIS A 188 5.42 8.43 9.22
CA HIS A 188 4.53 9.55 9.59
C HIS A 188 4.77 10.78 8.71
N THR A 189 3.90 11.79 8.82
CA THR A 189 3.94 13.00 7.97
C THR A 189 5.26 13.77 8.11
N GLN A 190 5.76 13.97 9.34
CA GLN A 190 7.02 14.70 9.54
C GLN A 190 8.22 13.99 8.88
N GLU A 191 8.32 12.66 8.98
CA GLU A 191 9.34 11.87 8.29
C GLU A 191 9.23 12.09 6.77
N ALA A 192 8.02 12.10 6.22
CA ALA A 192 7.78 12.30 4.80
C ALA A 192 8.21 13.70 4.31
N VAL A 193 7.94 14.74 5.11
CA VAL A 193 8.37 16.13 4.85
C VAL A 193 9.89 16.21 4.84
N ASP A 194 10.55 15.67 5.86
CA ASP A 194 11.99 15.70 5.98
C ASP A 194 12.65 14.94 4.82
N LYS A 195 12.11 13.77 4.46
CA LYS A 195 12.57 12.98 3.31
C LYS A 195 12.36 13.68 1.98
N LEU A 196 11.26 14.43 1.81
CA LEU A 196 11.06 15.24 0.61
C LEU A 196 12.09 16.37 0.53
N LYS A 197 12.36 17.07 1.66
CA LYS A 197 13.39 18.11 1.74
C LYS A 197 14.79 17.60 1.43
N GLU A 198 15.10 16.35 1.80
CA GLU A 198 16.36 15.71 1.43
C GLU A 198 16.55 15.54 -0.08
N VAL A 199 15.44 15.48 -0.85
CA VAL A 199 15.45 15.31 -2.30
C VAL A 199 15.39 16.67 -3.00
N ILE A 200 14.34 17.46 -2.76
CA ILE A 200 14.08 18.69 -3.54
C ILE A 200 14.43 20.00 -2.81
N GLY A 201 14.93 19.93 -1.57
CA GLY A 201 15.22 21.11 -0.75
C GLY A 201 13.98 21.70 -0.08
N ASN A 202 14.10 22.92 0.45
CA ASN A 202 12.96 23.66 1.00
C ASN A 202 11.97 23.97 -0.11
N ASN A 203 10.71 23.62 0.12
CA ASN A 203 9.62 23.74 -0.84
C ASN A 203 8.31 23.98 -0.09
N ASN A 204 7.25 24.35 -0.81
CA ASN A 204 5.95 24.69 -0.25
C ASN A 204 4.99 23.48 -0.12
N PHE A 205 5.49 22.25 -0.22
CA PHE A 205 4.67 21.04 -0.13
C PHE A 205 4.70 20.44 1.28
N ASP A 206 3.66 20.73 2.06
CA ASP A 206 3.67 20.47 3.50
C ASP A 206 3.16 19.08 3.91
N THR A 207 2.46 18.37 3.03
CA THR A 207 1.73 17.15 3.41
C THR A 207 2.04 15.92 2.53
N PRO A 208 3.32 15.62 2.21
CA PRO A 208 3.65 14.41 1.47
C PRO A 208 3.27 13.18 2.29
N LYS A 209 2.77 12.14 1.61
CA LYS A 209 2.59 10.82 2.22
C LYS A 209 3.96 10.16 2.43
N SER A 210 4.04 9.31 3.44
CA SER A 210 5.22 8.49 3.71
C SER A 210 5.47 7.50 2.57
N VAL A 211 6.71 7.41 2.08
CA VAL A 211 7.12 6.39 1.10
C VAL A 211 6.87 4.99 1.67
N ARG A 212 7.15 4.79 2.96
CA ARG A 212 6.97 3.50 3.63
C ARG A 212 5.50 3.07 3.68
N LEU A 213 4.59 4.02 3.83
CA LEU A 213 3.14 3.75 3.78
C LEU A 213 2.74 3.26 2.40
N ILE A 214 3.18 3.95 1.34
CA ILE A 214 2.83 3.56 -0.02
C ILE A 214 3.46 2.21 -0.39
N LYS A 215 4.74 1.97 -0.01
CA LYS A 215 5.38 0.65 -0.15
C LYS A 215 4.58 -0.44 0.54
N TYR A 216 4.10 -0.18 1.76
CA TYR A 216 3.29 -1.12 2.53
C TYR A 216 1.99 -1.48 1.82
N LEU A 217 1.23 -0.49 1.33
CA LEU A 217 -0.02 -0.71 0.61
C LEU A 217 0.20 -1.45 -0.71
N ILE A 218 1.24 -1.10 -1.46
CA ILE A 218 1.61 -1.81 -2.69
C ILE A 218 1.95 -3.27 -2.37
N LYS A 219 2.80 -3.53 -1.37
CA LYS A 219 3.19 -4.91 -0.95
C LYS A 219 1.99 -5.79 -0.64
N LEU A 220 0.92 -5.25 -0.05
CA LEU A 220 -0.31 -6.01 0.21
C LEU A 220 -0.98 -6.51 -1.07
N ALA A 221 -0.98 -5.68 -2.11
CA ALA A 221 -1.60 -5.96 -3.39
C ALA A 221 -0.63 -6.56 -4.43
N THR A 222 0.67 -6.64 -4.12
CA THR A 222 1.72 -7.06 -5.07
C THR A 222 1.40 -8.41 -5.71
N LYS A 223 1.46 -8.41 -7.03
CA LYS A 223 1.41 -9.59 -7.90
C LYS A 223 2.49 -9.42 -8.97
N ASN A 224 2.78 -10.48 -9.72
CA ASN A 224 3.65 -10.38 -10.89
C ASN A 224 3.11 -9.30 -11.85
N ASN A 225 3.98 -8.40 -12.32
CA ASN A 225 3.66 -7.34 -13.27
C ASN A 225 2.56 -6.35 -12.82
N LEU A 226 2.58 -5.95 -11.53
CA LEU A 226 1.62 -4.99 -10.99
C LEU A 226 1.72 -3.63 -11.71
N LYS A 227 0.55 -3.00 -11.95
CA LYS A 227 0.42 -1.62 -12.44
C LYS A 227 -0.21 -0.77 -11.36
N VAL A 228 0.45 0.33 -10.98
CA VAL A 228 0.00 1.26 -9.95
C VAL A 228 -0.40 2.58 -10.61
N LEU A 229 -1.64 3.02 -10.37
CA LEU A 229 -2.12 4.33 -10.81
C LEU A 229 -2.36 5.21 -9.58
N ASP A 230 -1.79 6.41 -9.59
CA ASP A 230 -2.07 7.46 -8.62
C ASP A 230 -2.46 8.73 -9.36
N PHE A 231 -3.76 9.03 -9.36
CA PHE A 231 -4.33 10.18 -10.05
C PHE A 231 -4.50 11.42 -9.16
N TYR A 232 -3.86 11.41 -7.98
CA TYR A 232 -3.68 12.54 -7.08
C TYR A 232 -2.22 12.56 -6.59
N ALA A 233 -1.28 12.54 -7.54
CA ALA A 233 0.12 12.19 -7.24
C ALA A 233 0.82 13.14 -6.27
N GLY A 234 0.42 14.41 -6.21
CA GLY A 234 0.88 15.38 -5.20
C GLY A 234 2.38 15.61 -5.23
N SER A 235 3.13 14.93 -4.34
CA SER A 235 4.59 14.99 -4.31
C SER A 235 5.28 13.86 -5.05
N GLY A 236 4.56 12.98 -5.75
CA GLY A 236 5.12 11.83 -6.46
C GLY A 236 5.56 10.68 -5.54
N THR A 237 5.08 10.61 -4.30
CA THR A 237 5.49 9.57 -3.32
C THR A 237 5.31 8.16 -3.89
N THR A 238 4.22 7.92 -4.63
CA THR A 238 3.90 6.62 -5.21
C THR A 238 4.96 6.12 -6.20
N ALA A 239 5.48 7.01 -7.06
CA ALA A 239 6.55 6.62 -7.99
C ALA A 239 7.84 6.27 -7.25
N GLN A 240 8.23 7.05 -6.24
CA GLN A 240 9.40 6.70 -5.42
C GLN A 240 9.22 5.35 -4.72
N ALA A 241 8.05 5.07 -4.15
CA ALA A 241 7.77 3.79 -3.50
C ALA A 241 7.92 2.61 -4.48
N VAL A 242 7.43 2.77 -5.71
CA VAL A 242 7.58 1.74 -6.77
C VAL A 242 9.04 1.56 -7.17
N LEU A 243 9.79 2.64 -7.38
CA LEU A 243 11.21 2.57 -7.73
C LEU A 243 12.04 1.87 -6.66
N GLU A 244 11.78 2.18 -5.38
CA GLU A 244 12.42 1.51 -4.26
C GLU A 244 12.03 0.02 -4.20
N LEU A 245 10.75 -0.34 -4.36
CA LEU A 245 10.34 -1.75 -4.35
C LEU A 245 10.98 -2.56 -5.48
N ASN A 246 11.01 -2.01 -6.70
CA ASN A 246 11.67 -2.67 -7.84
C ASN A 246 13.16 -2.91 -7.58
N LYS A 247 13.84 -1.98 -6.91
CA LYS A 247 15.24 -2.12 -6.55
C LYS A 247 15.46 -3.10 -5.40
N ASP A 248 14.67 -2.98 -4.34
CA ASP A 248 14.85 -3.71 -3.08
C ASP A 248 14.42 -5.18 -3.21
N GLU A 249 13.36 -5.45 -3.98
CA GLU A 249 12.73 -6.78 -4.09
C GLU A 249 12.86 -7.40 -5.49
N ASN A 250 13.63 -6.77 -6.39
CA ASN A 250 13.74 -7.18 -7.80
C ASN A 250 12.36 -7.37 -8.48
N SER A 251 11.40 -6.51 -8.13
CA SER A 251 10.05 -6.57 -8.67
C SER A 251 9.93 -5.86 -10.02
N ASN A 252 8.86 -6.18 -10.76
CA ASN A 252 8.54 -5.55 -12.05
C ASN A 252 7.22 -4.78 -11.95
N ILE A 253 7.20 -3.73 -11.12
CA ILE A 253 6.03 -2.89 -10.89
C ILE A 253 6.14 -1.65 -11.80
N SER A 254 5.09 -1.37 -12.55
CA SER A 254 4.97 -0.14 -13.33
C SER A 254 4.06 0.86 -12.62
N TYR A 255 4.30 2.16 -12.83
CA TYR A 255 3.47 3.21 -12.25
C TYR A 255 3.01 4.23 -13.29
N THR A 256 1.89 4.88 -13.00
CA THR A 256 1.39 6.05 -13.72
C THR A 256 0.94 7.07 -12.69
N LEU A 257 1.45 8.29 -12.81
CA LEU A 257 1.07 9.42 -11.96
C LEU A 257 0.26 10.41 -12.77
N VAL A 258 -0.81 10.93 -12.18
CA VAL A 258 -1.54 12.10 -12.68
C VAL A 258 -1.64 13.12 -11.56
N THR A 259 -1.31 14.37 -11.87
CA THR A 259 -1.47 15.51 -10.97
C THR A 259 -1.90 16.72 -11.79
N ASN A 260 -2.65 17.63 -11.16
CA ASN A 260 -2.79 18.98 -11.71
C ASN A 260 -1.46 19.73 -11.55
N ASN A 261 -1.35 20.87 -12.22
CA ASN A 261 -0.23 21.79 -12.06
C ASN A 261 -0.62 23.07 -11.32
N GLU A 262 -1.60 22.99 -10.41
CA GLU A 262 -1.93 24.10 -9.51
C GLU A 262 -0.70 24.41 -8.65
N ASN A 263 -0.37 25.69 -8.49
CA ASN A 263 0.82 26.15 -7.75
C ASN A 263 2.14 25.48 -8.18
N ASN A 264 2.27 25.10 -9.46
CA ASN A 264 3.43 24.40 -10.02
C ASN A 264 3.77 23.07 -9.36
N ILE A 265 2.82 22.41 -8.68
CA ILE A 265 3.06 21.14 -7.98
C ILE A 265 3.60 20.06 -8.92
N ALA A 266 3.15 20.03 -10.19
CA ALA A 266 3.61 19.03 -11.14
C ALA A 266 5.10 19.20 -11.47
N TYR A 267 5.55 20.42 -11.75
CA TYR A 267 6.94 20.70 -12.14
C TYR A 267 7.87 20.79 -10.93
N ASP A 268 7.54 21.65 -9.96
CA ASP A 268 8.45 22.03 -8.89
C ASP A 268 8.55 20.95 -7.80
N ILE A 269 7.53 20.09 -7.67
CA ILE A 269 7.46 19.07 -6.62
C ILE A 269 7.49 17.66 -7.21
N THR A 270 6.47 17.25 -7.96
CA THR A 270 6.35 15.87 -8.45
C THR A 270 7.48 15.53 -9.41
N TYR A 271 7.61 16.26 -10.51
CA TYR A 271 8.60 16.00 -11.53
C TYR A 271 10.02 16.15 -10.95
N GLU A 272 10.29 17.24 -10.23
CA GLU A 272 11.60 17.47 -9.63
C GLU A 272 12.00 16.35 -8.66
N ARG A 273 11.08 15.85 -7.82
CA ARG A 273 11.37 14.71 -6.93
C ARG A 273 11.76 13.48 -7.74
N ILE A 274 10.95 13.10 -8.73
CA ILE A 274 11.16 11.86 -9.50
C ILE A 274 12.40 11.98 -10.37
N TYR A 275 12.62 13.12 -11.00
CA TYR A 275 13.81 13.38 -11.80
C TYR A 275 15.08 13.26 -10.96
N ARG A 276 15.12 13.88 -9.77
CA ARG A 276 16.28 13.82 -8.86
C ARG A 276 16.64 12.42 -8.42
N ILE A 277 15.67 11.66 -7.90
CA ILE A 277 15.95 10.30 -7.42
C ILE A 277 16.29 9.36 -8.59
N ASN A 278 15.78 9.64 -9.79
CA ASN A 278 15.98 8.77 -10.94
C ASN A 278 17.34 9.01 -11.62
N TYR A 279 17.78 10.26 -11.75
CA TYR A 279 19.01 10.62 -12.46
C TYR A 279 20.17 11.05 -11.56
N GLY A 280 19.92 11.27 -10.26
CA GLY A 280 20.93 11.71 -9.32
C GLY A 280 21.28 13.19 -9.39
N LYS A 281 20.40 14.01 -9.99
CA LYS A 281 20.60 15.44 -10.21
C LYS A 281 19.29 16.18 -10.29
N GLY A 282 19.26 17.44 -9.85
CA GLY A 282 18.13 18.34 -10.06
C GLY A 282 17.87 18.62 -11.53
N PHE A 283 16.65 19.02 -11.88
CA PHE A 283 16.34 19.50 -13.23
C PHE A 283 17.25 20.67 -13.62
N ASN A 284 17.59 21.51 -12.65
CA ASN A 284 18.55 22.61 -12.78
C ASN A 284 20.03 22.17 -12.80
N LYS A 285 20.31 20.86 -12.95
CA LYS A 285 21.66 20.26 -12.93
C LYS A 285 22.44 20.49 -11.62
N ILE A 286 21.72 20.60 -10.50
CA ILE A 286 22.30 20.70 -9.17
C ILE A 286 22.39 19.29 -8.57
N ASP A 287 23.60 18.85 -8.26
CA ASP A 287 23.88 17.48 -7.81
C ASP A 287 24.00 17.39 -6.27
N ASP A 288 24.07 18.53 -5.57
CA ASP A 288 24.20 18.58 -4.11
C ASP A 288 22.83 18.55 -3.41
N PHE A 289 22.34 17.34 -3.15
CA PHE A 289 21.15 17.12 -2.33
C PHE A 289 21.35 15.94 -1.38
N LYS A 290 20.78 16.03 -0.18
CA LYS A 290 21.10 15.12 0.94
C LYS A 290 20.80 13.64 0.63
N TRP A 291 19.77 13.37 -0.17
CA TRP A 291 19.36 12.01 -0.52
C TRP A 291 20.45 11.21 -1.25
N ILE A 292 21.22 11.84 -2.16
CA ILE A 292 22.24 11.15 -2.98
C ILE A 292 23.44 10.63 -2.15
N LYS A 293 23.65 11.20 -0.96
CA LYS A 293 24.76 10.79 -0.07
C LYS A 293 24.64 9.34 0.41
N ASN A 294 23.39 8.84 0.50
CA ASN A 294 23.09 7.50 1.00
C ASN A 294 22.38 6.61 -0.03
N ASN A 295 22.10 7.13 -1.23
CA ASN A 295 21.31 6.43 -2.24
C ASN A 295 21.97 6.56 -3.61
N LYS A 296 21.74 5.54 -4.45
CA LYS A 296 22.13 5.59 -5.87
C LYS A 296 20.90 5.87 -6.72
N PRO A 297 21.04 6.63 -7.83
CA PRO A 297 19.94 6.89 -8.74
C PRO A 297 19.34 5.60 -9.30
N PHE A 298 18.06 5.63 -9.63
CA PHE A 298 17.35 4.45 -10.13
C PHE A 298 17.58 4.18 -11.62
N TYR A 299 17.89 5.21 -12.43
CA TYR A 299 18.07 5.13 -13.88
C TYR A 299 16.94 4.38 -14.62
N SER A 300 15.71 4.54 -14.14
CA SER A 300 14.51 4.02 -14.79
C SER A 300 14.03 4.92 -15.92
N ASN A 301 13.17 4.38 -16.79
CA ASN A 301 12.52 5.19 -17.82
C ASN A 301 11.53 6.17 -17.18
N LEU A 302 11.67 7.46 -17.49
CA LEU A 302 10.76 8.51 -17.06
C LEU A 302 10.18 9.21 -18.29
N ASN A 303 8.93 8.88 -18.64
CA ASN A 303 8.17 9.58 -19.67
C ASN A 303 7.22 10.57 -18.99
N VAL A 304 7.18 11.80 -19.48
CA VAL A 304 6.36 12.88 -18.93
C VAL A 304 5.51 13.46 -20.05
N PHE A 305 4.22 13.63 -19.77
CA PHE A 305 3.24 14.13 -20.72
C PHE A 305 2.49 15.29 -20.10
N GLU A 306 2.17 16.28 -20.92
CA GLU A 306 1.37 17.44 -20.53
C GLU A 306 0.07 17.44 -21.33
N ILE A 307 -1.06 17.61 -20.64
CA ILE A 307 -2.35 17.76 -21.30
C ILE A 307 -2.46 19.21 -21.80
N LYS A 308 -2.54 19.37 -23.13
CA LYS A 308 -2.75 20.67 -23.77
C LYS A 308 -4.20 20.76 -24.25
N TYR A 309 -4.85 21.87 -23.91
CA TYR A 309 -6.19 22.20 -24.40
C TYR A 309 -6.07 23.09 -25.62
N LYS A 310 -6.87 22.82 -26.66
CA LYS A 310 -6.94 23.62 -27.88
C LYS A 310 -8.38 23.97 -28.20
N ASN A 311 -8.60 25.23 -28.57
CA ASN A 311 -9.88 25.72 -29.04
C ASN A 311 -9.97 25.54 -30.55
N ILE A 312 -11.07 24.98 -31.02
CA ILE A 312 -11.31 24.73 -32.45
C ILE A 312 -12.66 25.31 -32.84
N ALA A 313 -12.69 26.00 -33.97
CA ALA A 313 -13.92 26.47 -34.59
C ALA A 313 -14.47 25.36 -35.49
N ILE A 314 -15.68 24.89 -35.19
CA ILE A 314 -16.32 23.75 -35.90
C ILE A 314 -16.64 24.12 -37.36
N ASN A 315 -16.71 25.40 -37.68
CA ASN A 315 -17.10 25.93 -38.99
C ASN A 315 -15.92 26.23 -39.94
N SER A 316 -14.66 25.96 -39.56
CA SER A 316 -13.49 26.16 -40.43
C SER A 316 -12.75 24.84 -40.63
N ASN A 317 -12.84 24.25 -41.83
CA ASN A 317 -12.22 22.96 -42.15
C ASN A 317 -10.68 22.95 -41.96
N GLU A 318 -10.00 24.07 -42.20
CA GLU A 318 -8.53 24.17 -42.05
C GLU A 318 -8.05 23.80 -40.64
N LYS A 319 -8.80 24.13 -39.59
CA LYS A 319 -8.40 23.85 -38.20
C LYS A 319 -8.60 22.39 -37.79
N LEU A 320 -9.40 21.63 -38.54
CA LEU A 320 -9.70 20.24 -38.22
C LEU A 320 -8.58 19.31 -38.70
N GLU A 321 -8.01 19.56 -39.88
CA GLU A 321 -6.90 18.78 -40.42
C GLU A 321 -5.64 18.89 -39.54
N ASP A 322 -5.33 20.10 -39.05
CA ASP A 322 -4.25 20.33 -38.09
C ASP A 322 -4.46 19.54 -36.78
N LEU A 323 -5.69 19.55 -36.23
CA LEU A 323 -6.00 18.76 -35.03
C LEU A 323 -5.81 17.27 -35.28
N LEU A 324 -6.30 16.76 -36.42
CA LEU A 324 -6.17 15.34 -36.77
C LEU A 324 -4.70 14.93 -36.88
N SER A 325 -3.86 15.78 -37.48
CA SER A 325 -2.41 15.58 -37.56
C SER A 325 -1.78 15.50 -36.16
N GLU A 326 -2.15 16.40 -35.25
CA GLU A 326 -1.66 16.40 -33.88
C GLU A 326 -2.12 15.20 -33.05
N VAL A 327 -3.38 14.79 -33.18
CA VAL A 327 -3.92 13.58 -32.52
C VAL A 327 -3.16 12.35 -33.02
N ASN A 328 -2.90 12.27 -34.33
CA ASN A 328 -2.11 11.18 -34.89
C ASN A 328 -0.67 11.18 -34.37
N GLN A 329 -0.03 12.35 -34.30
CA GLN A 329 1.31 12.47 -33.71
C GLN A 329 1.31 12.06 -32.23
N MET A 330 0.32 12.51 -31.45
CA MET A 330 0.15 12.11 -30.06
C MET A 330 0.02 10.58 -29.92
N LEU A 331 -0.81 9.93 -30.72
CA LEU A 331 -0.97 8.47 -30.70
C LEU A 331 0.35 7.74 -31.03
N GLN A 332 1.14 8.27 -31.96
CA GLN A 332 2.48 7.76 -32.26
C GLN A 332 3.44 7.95 -31.08
N ASP A 333 3.43 9.11 -30.42
CA ASP A 333 4.25 9.40 -29.24
C ASP A 333 3.91 8.44 -28.07
N PHE A 334 2.64 8.05 -27.95
CA PHE A 334 2.17 7.01 -27.02
C PHE A 334 2.46 5.56 -27.48
N ARG A 335 3.16 5.39 -28.61
CA ARG A 335 3.50 4.09 -29.21
C ARG A 335 2.29 3.21 -29.50
N VAL A 336 1.15 3.83 -29.82
CA VAL A 336 -0.05 3.09 -30.19
C VAL A 336 0.10 2.67 -31.66
N ALA A 337 0.61 1.46 -31.87
CA ALA A 337 0.73 0.88 -33.20
C ALA A 337 -0.68 0.53 -33.74
N SER A 338 -0.95 0.90 -34.99
CA SER A 338 -2.21 0.69 -35.71
C SER A 338 -3.43 1.37 -35.10
N PHE A 339 -3.69 2.61 -35.53
CA PHE A 339 -4.99 3.26 -35.35
C PHE A 339 -5.56 3.58 -36.72
N ASN A 340 -6.77 3.10 -36.99
CA ASN A 340 -7.51 3.39 -38.23
C ASN A 340 -8.81 4.10 -37.84
N ILE A 341 -8.70 5.31 -37.28
CA ILE A 341 -9.87 6.16 -37.09
C ILE A 341 -10.00 7.06 -38.32
N SER A 342 -11.15 7.00 -38.99
CA SER A 342 -11.55 7.99 -39.99
C SER A 342 -11.88 9.33 -39.33
N SER A 343 -11.75 10.42 -40.08
CA SER A 343 -12.09 11.79 -39.63
C SER A 343 -13.50 11.86 -39.01
N ASP A 344 -14.45 11.10 -39.56
CA ASP A 344 -15.84 11.03 -39.11
C ASP A 344 -15.98 10.30 -37.75
N GLU A 345 -15.17 9.28 -37.48
CA GLU A 345 -15.18 8.59 -36.20
C GLU A 345 -14.57 9.43 -35.07
N ILE A 346 -13.51 10.22 -35.33
CA ILE A 346 -12.98 11.19 -34.35
C ILE A 346 -14.06 12.24 -34.05
N LEU A 347 -14.63 12.86 -35.08
CA LEU A 347 -15.67 13.90 -34.93
C LEU A 347 -16.88 13.38 -34.13
N SER A 348 -17.34 12.16 -34.41
CA SER A 348 -18.47 11.55 -33.68
C SER A 348 -18.13 11.11 -32.25
N LYS A 349 -16.83 10.88 -31.95
CA LYS A 349 -16.33 10.53 -30.61
C LYS A 349 -15.84 11.72 -29.79
N LEU A 350 -15.76 12.92 -30.36
CA LEU A 350 -15.54 14.21 -29.65
C LEU A 350 -16.76 14.54 -28.76
N ARG A 351 -17.06 13.67 -27.79
CA ARG A 351 -18.18 13.82 -26.84
C ARG A 351 -17.89 14.85 -25.74
N SER A 352 -16.71 15.46 -25.73
CA SER A 352 -16.25 16.39 -24.70
C SER A 352 -15.88 17.76 -25.25
N LEU A 353 -16.59 18.24 -26.28
CA LEU A 353 -16.64 19.68 -26.53
C LEU A 353 -17.36 20.32 -25.35
N LYS A 354 -16.58 20.85 -24.40
CA LYS A 354 -17.12 21.81 -23.44
C LYS A 354 -17.30 23.12 -24.18
N ALA A 355 -18.48 23.72 -24.09
CA ALA A 355 -18.63 25.12 -24.47
C ALA A 355 -17.57 25.92 -23.69
N ILE A 356 -16.92 26.86 -24.36
CA ILE A 356 -16.12 27.86 -23.65
C ILE A 356 -17.17 28.68 -22.90
N ASP A 357 -17.27 28.50 -21.58
CA ASP A 357 -18.09 29.39 -20.75
C ASP A 357 -17.55 30.82 -20.99
N GLN A 358 -18.44 31.72 -21.45
CA GLN A 358 -18.12 33.12 -21.75
C GLN A 358 -17.84 33.93 -20.49
#